data_AF-A0A382RNJ4-F1
#
_entry.id   AF-A0A382RNJ4-F1
#
_cell.length_a   1.000
_cell.length_b   1.000
_cell.length_c   1.000
_cell.angle_alpha   90.00
_cell.angle_beta   90.00
_cell.angle_gamma   90.00
#
_symmetry.space_group_name_H-M   'P 1'
#
loop_
_entity.id
_entity.type
_entity.pdbx_description
1 polymer ?
#
loop_
_entity_poly.entity_id
_entity_poly.type
_entity_poly.pdbx_seq_one_letter_code
_entity_poly.pdbx_strand_id
1 'polypeptide(L)'
;QNSYSLNFDGESDYVEIIDESAMIANADQMTLSGWIYPRGPNTDSWTQFDGFFGFRNESDADFYLLQLGNYKVEGRLRSGDGVFTIVTVENSIISETWHHLALTYDGSNMILYIDGIEAGSTEAYGQITNEFVPLTIGRLVFENTNFDLDGQVDEVSLWNLALTAQDIQDHMYADLTGEEGLVGYWNFNEGSGDTANDGSGNDNDGSINGATWSTDVPFTGGVDCDNNEVELWDECYNIEETDSLDLSNNGLTGEIPTGIGNLINLTYLNLSHNELSGEIPTEIGNLTNLAELALSRNQLSGEIPSEIGNLTNLSILWL
;
A
#
# COMPACT_ATOMS: atom_id res chain seq x y z
N GLN A 1 -3.13 12.64 -2.70
CA GLN A 1 -3.03 11.63 -3.77
C GLN A 1 -1.73 10.92 -3.54
N ASN A 2 -1.78 9.62 -3.33
CA ASN A 2 -0.59 8.82 -3.24
C ASN A 2 0.11 8.85 -4.61
N SER A 3 1.35 9.29 -4.62
CA SER A 3 2.13 9.59 -5.83
C SER A 3 3.47 8.86 -5.84
N TYR A 4 3.97 8.45 -4.67
CA TYR A 4 5.27 7.83 -4.53
C TYR A 4 5.26 6.75 -3.45
N SER A 5 6.13 5.77 -3.62
CA SER A 5 6.49 4.78 -2.60
C SER A 5 8.01 4.73 -2.44
N LEU A 6 8.50 3.93 -1.49
CA LEU A 6 9.93 3.66 -1.35
C LEU A 6 10.29 2.28 -1.90
N ASN A 7 11.31 2.27 -2.77
CA ASN A 7 11.92 1.09 -3.34
C ASN A 7 13.21 0.69 -2.60
N PHE A 8 13.28 -0.58 -2.23
CA PHE A 8 14.39 -1.24 -1.57
C PHE A 8 14.96 -2.33 -2.50
N ASP A 9 16.28 -2.39 -2.65
CA ASP A 9 16.95 -3.28 -3.62
C ASP A 9 17.48 -4.60 -3.02
N GLY A 10 17.18 -4.88 -1.75
CA GLY A 10 17.68 -6.04 -1.01
C GLY A 10 19.11 -5.88 -0.48
N GLU A 11 19.75 -4.73 -0.67
CA GLU A 11 21.15 -4.48 -0.28
C GLU A 11 21.31 -3.18 0.54
N SER A 12 21.10 -3.29 1.84
CA SER A 12 21.35 -2.20 2.79
C SER A 12 20.51 -0.94 2.71
N ASP A 13 19.33 -1.09 2.13
CA ASP A 13 18.27 -0.09 2.14
C ASP A 13 17.40 -0.20 3.39
N TYR A 14 17.13 0.92 4.07
CA TYR A 14 16.22 0.98 5.21
C TYR A 14 15.80 2.42 5.53
N VAL A 15 14.61 2.58 6.12
CA VAL A 15 14.24 3.80 6.84
C VAL A 15 14.45 3.56 8.32
N GLU A 16 15.11 4.50 8.99
CA GLU A 16 15.36 4.45 10.44
C GLU A 16 14.65 5.61 11.12
N ILE A 17 13.79 5.29 12.09
CA ILE A 17 13.09 6.28 12.89
C ILE A 17 13.83 6.39 14.22
N ILE A 18 14.68 7.41 14.33
CA ILE A 18 15.57 7.66 15.47
C ILE A 18 14.89 8.66 16.39
N ASP A 19 14.00 8.20 17.25
CA ASP A 19 13.64 8.96 18.45
C ASP A 19 13.76 8.04 19.67
N GLU A 20 14.07 8.63 20.82
CA GLU A 20 14.37 8.00 22.11
C GLU A 20 13.16 7.23 22.71
N SER A 21 12.64 6.26 21.96
CA SER A 21 11.94 5.09 22.49
C SER A 21 10.65 5.35 23.29
N ALA A 22 10.03 6.52 23.13
CA ALA A 22 8.77 6.85 23.79
C ALA A 22 7.53 6.57 22.93
N MET A 23 7.67 6.27 21.63
CA MET A 23 6.55 6.08 20.71
C MET A 23 5.54 5.02 21.18
N ILE A 24 6.00 3.99 21.90
CA ILE A 24 5.15 2.87 22.34
C ILE A 24 5.43 2.46 23.81
N ALA A 25 6.00 3.36 24.62
CA ALA A 25 6.33 3.05 25.99
C ALA A 25 5.06 2.71 26.81
N ASN A 26 4.90 1.44 27.20
CA ASN A 26 3.78 0.89 27.98
C ASN A 26 2.46 0.71 27.21
N ALA A 27 2.52 0.36 25.92
CA ALA A 27 1.31 0.02 25.20
C ALA A 27 0.84 -1.41 25.56
N ASP A 28 -0.35 -1.51 26.15
CA ASP A 28 -1.06 -2.77 26.36
C ASP A 28 -1.55 -3.36 25.03
N GLN A 29 -1.61 -2.53 23.99
CA GLN A 29 -2.15 -2.84 22.67
C GLN A 29 -1.42 -2.06 21.57
N MET A 30 -1.34 -2.62 20.36
CA MET A 30 -0.77 -1.91 19.22
C MET A 30 -1.18 -2.49 17.88
N THR A 31 -0.95 -1.70 16.83
CA THR A 31 -1.02 -2.14 15.44
C THR A 31 0.15 -1.57 14.67
N LEU A 32 0.78 -2.42 13.85
CA LEU A 32 1.76 -2.01 12.85
C LEU A 32 1.24 -2.47 11.49
N SER A 33 1.10 -1.56 10.54
CA SER A 33 0.61 -1.88 9.19
C SER A 33 1.33 -1.11 8.10
N GLY A 34 1.13 -1.55 6.85
CA GLY A 34 1.62 -0.88 5.67
C GLY A 34 1.47 -1.75 4.42
N TRP A 35 1.61 -1.14 3.26
CA TRP A 35 1.67 -1.82 1.98
C TRP A 35 3.08 -2.31 1.68
N ILE A 36 3.18 -3.52 1.13
CA ILE A 36 4.43 -4.11 0.66
C ILE A 36 4.27 -4.63 -0.77
N TYR A 37 5.33 -4.50 -1.56
CA TYR A 37 5.48 -5.10 -2.88
C TYR A 37 6.73 -5.98 -2.85
N PRO A 38 6.60 -7.29 -2.60
CA PRO A 38 7.74 -8.16 -2.40
C PRO A 38 8.29 -8.66 -3.75
N ARG A 39 9.61 -8.63 -3.95
CA ARG A 39 10.28 -9.23 -5.13
C ARG A 39 11.02 -10.54 -4.80
N GLY A 40 11.29 -10.81 -3.51
CA GLY A 40 11.79 -12.08 -2.97
C GLY A 40 10.77 -12.78 -2.04
N PRO A 41 11.04 -13.98 -1.45
CA PRO A 41 12.22 -14.84 -1.53
C PRO A 41 11.95 -16.19 -2.23
N ASN A 42 12.83 -16.57 -3.17
CA ASN A 42 12.68 -17.81 -3.95
C ASN A 42 13.21 -19.09 -3.26
N THR A 43 13.69 -19.04 -2.01
CA THR A 43 14.24 -20.24 -1.33
C THR A 43 13.95 -20.32 0.17
N ASP A 44 13.83 -21.55 0.69
CA ASP A 44 13.71 -21.86 2.14
C ASP A 44 15.02 -21.67 2.95
N SER A 45 15.90 -20.76 2.52
CA SER A 45 17.13 -20.46 3.25
C SER A 45 16.88 -19.45 4.36
N TRP A 46 17.40 -19.73 5.57
CA TRP A 46 17.38 -18.77 6.69
C TRP A 46 18.10 -17.45 6.36
N THR A 47 18.91 -17.41 5.30
CA THR A 47 19.60 -16.19 4.84
C THR A 47 18.84 -15.41 3.77
N GLN A 48 17.59 -15.80 3.46
CA GLN A 48 16.76 -15.19 2.41
C GLN A 48 15.34 -14.98 2.96
N PHE A 49 15.22 -14.08 3.92
CA PHE A 49 13.93 -13.54 4.34
C PHE A 49 14.01 -12.01 4.31
N ASP A 50 12.88 -11.39 4.00
CA ASP A 50 12.77 -9.94 3.87
C ASP A 50 12.17 -9.37 5.16
N GLY A 51 12.88 -8.42 5.78
CA GLY A 51 12.33 -7.68 6.91
C GLY A 51 11.46 -6.54 6.40
N PHE A 52 10.17 -6.57 6.70
CA PHE A 52 9.26 -5.52 6.22
C PHE A 52 9.34 -4.29 7.10
N PHE A 53 8.81 -4.35 8.31
CA PHE A 53 8.84 -3.24 9.23
C PHE A 53 8.59 -3.70 10.66
N GLY A 54 9.16 -2.97 11.61
CA GLY A 54 9.01 -3.20 13.03
C GLY A 54 10.26 -2.84 13.82
N PHE A 55 10.26 -3.19 15.10
CA PHE A 55 11.40 -2.98 15.98
C PHE A 55 11.77 -4.30 16.64
N ARG A 56 13.06 -4.45 16.93
CA ARG A 56 13.60 -5.67 17.50
C ARG A 56 14.63 -5.37 18.58
N ASN A 57 14.27 -5.62 19.83
CA ASN A 57 15.16 -5.50 20.97
C ASN A 57 15.33 -6.87 21.66
N GLU A 58 16.45 -7.54 21.38
CA GLU A 58 16.76 -8.84 21.98
C GLU A 58 16.85 -8.83 23.52
N SER A 59 16.88 -7.65 24.14
CA SER A 59 16.91 -7.50 25.60
C SER A 59 15.60 -6.97 26.21
N ASP A 60 14.61 -6.60 25.40
CA ASP A 60 13.38 -5.94 25.84
C ASP A 60 12.15 -6.54 25.14
N ALA A 61 11.57 -5.86 24.13
CA ALA A 61 10.49 -6.38 23.31
C ALA A 61 10.80 -6.33 21.80
N ASP A 62 10.14 -7.22 21.08
CA ASP A 62 10.14 -7.29 19.62
C ASP A 62 8.70 -7.13 19.12
N PHE A 63 8.48 -6.35 18.07
CA PHE A 63 7.23 -6.38 17.31
C PHE A 63 7.51 -6.04 15.86
N TYR A 64 7.40 -7.04 14.99
CA TYR A 64 7.77 -6.87 13.59
C TYR A 64 7.09 -7.89 12.67
N LEU A 65 7.04 -7.51 11.40
CA LEU A 65 6.60 -8.34 10.27
C LEU A 65 7.78 -8.67 9.36
N LEU A 66 7.80 -9.90 8.85
CA LEU A 66 8.77 -10.35 7.86
C LEU A 66 8.14 -11.35 6.89
N GLN A 67 8.86 -11.59 5.79
CA GLN A 67 8.54 -12.64 4.84
C GLN A 67 9.61 -13.71 4.81
N LEU A 68 9.22 -14.97 5.06
CA LEU A 68 10.07 -16.15 4.95
C LEU A 68 9.99 -16.77 3.54
N GLY A 69 10.85 -17.76 3.29
CA GLY A 69 10.83 -18.63 2.10
C GLY A 69 9.43 -19.11 1.72
N ASN A 70 9.16 -19.22 0.40
CA ASN A 70 7.85 -19.59 -0.16
C ASN A 70 6.73 -18.59 0.17
N TYR A 71 7.05 -17.29 0.24
CA TYR A 71 6.05 -16.22 0.38
C TYR A 71 5.16 -16.35 1.63
N LYS A 72 5.77 -16.79 2.74
CA LYS A 72 5.08 -16.90 4.03
C LYS A 72 5.27 -15.59 4.79
N VAL A 73 4.20 -15.02 5.30
CA VAL A 73 4.29 -13.86 6.21
C VAL A 73 4.30 -14.34 7.64
N GLU A 74 5.19 -13.74 8.44
CA GLU A 74 5.30 -14.03 9.86
C GLU A 74 5.31 -12.74 10.68
N GLY A 75 4.36 -12.67 11.62
CA GLY A 75 4.35 -11.66 12.67
C GLY A 75 5.00 -12.22 13.93
N ARG A 76 5.85 -11.43 14.58
CA ARG A 76 6.52 -11.83 15.82
C ARG A 76 6.33 -10.80 16.91
N LEU A 77 6.09 -11.32 18.10
CA LEU A 77 6.09 -10.58 19.34
C LEU A 77 7.07 -11.23 20.31
N ARG A 78 7.93 -10.43 20.91
CA ARG A 78 8.57 -10.75 22.17
C ARG A 78 8.14 -9.70 23.17
N SER A 79 7.49 -10.08 24.26
CA SER A 79 7.14 -9.13 25.31
C SER A 79 8.29 -8.89 26.29
N GLY A 80 8.22 -7.81 27.08
CA GLY A 80 9.26 -7.42 28.02
C GLY A 80 9.52 -8.41 29.16
N ASP A 81 8.63 -9.38 29.37
CA ASP A 81 8.86 -10.52 30.29
C ASP A 81 9.60 -11.71 29.62
N GLY A 82 9.92 -11.58 28.33
CA GLY A 82 10.66 -12.54 27.53
C GLY A 82 9.81 -13.63 26.87
N VAL A 83 8.47 -13.52 26.89
CA VAL A 83 7.60 -14.46 26.17
C VAL A 83 7.70 -14.19 24.67
N PHE A 84 7.95 -15.26 23.89
CA PHE A 84 8.08 -15.19 22.44
C PHE A 84 6.88 -15.85 21.77
N THR A 85 6.21 -15.10 20.90
CA THR A 85 4.98 -15.49 20.21
C THR A 85 5.13 -15.22 18.72
N ILE A 86 4.59 -16.14 17.91
CA ILE A 86 4.66 -16.10 16.45
C ILE A 86 3.29 -16.40 15.88
N VAL A 87 2.91 -15.68 14.83
CA VAL A 87 1.83 -16.02 13.91
C VAL A 87 2.40 -16.13 12.50
N THR A 88 2.23 -17.29 11.86
CA THR A 88 2.78 -17.57 10.52
C THR A 88 1.66 -17.99 9.59
N VAL A 89 1.59 -17.39 8.41
CA VAL A 89 0.61 -17.74 7.36
C VAL A 89 1.38 -18.20 6.12
N GLU A 90 0.99 -19.36 5.61
CA GLU A 90 1.68 -20.07 4.53
C GLU A 90 1.09 -19.70 3.16
N ASN A 91 1.93 -19.47 2.13
CA ASN A 91 1.52 -19.08 0.77
C ASN A 91 0.58 -17.87 0.77
N SER A 92 0.95 -16.84 1.53
CA SER A 92 0.00 -15.82 1.98
C SER A 92 0.08 -14.53 1.19
N ILE A 93 1.16 -14.32 0.43
CA ILE A 93 1.37 -13.18 -0.47
C ILE A 93 1.96 -13.67 -1.80
N ILE A 94 1.83 -12.85 -2.84
CA ILE A 94 2.33 -13.13 -4.18
C ILE A 94 3.47 -12.14 -4.44
N SER A 95 4.52 -12.58 -5.16
CA SER A 95 5.58 -11.66 -5.59
C SER A 95 5.09 -10.72 -6.67
N GLU A 96 5.71 -9.54 -6.72
CA GLU A 96 5.44 -8.53 -7.72
C GLU A 96 3.98 -8.04 -7.69
N THR A 97 3.35 -8.06 -6.51
CA THR A 97 2.02 -7.52 -6.25
C THR A 97 1.98 -6.78 -4.92
N TRP A 98 1.22 -5.69 -4.87
CA TRP A 98 0.99 -4.95 -3.63
C TRP A 98 0.08 -5.75 -2.68
N HIS A 99 0.48 -5.86 -1.43
CA HIS A 99 -0.31 -6.42 -0.34
C HIS A 99 -0.31 -5.50 0.86
N HIS A 100 -1.45 -5.35 1.53
CA HIS A 100 -1.50 -4.65 2.80
C HIS A 100 -1.33 -5.64 3.93
N LEU A 101 -0.33 -5.42 4.78
CA LEU A 101 -0.10 -6.24 5.97
C LEU A 101 -0.42 -5.44 7.22
N ALA A 102 -1.08 -6.07 8.19
CA ALA A 102 -1.23 -5.51 9.53
C ALA A 102 -1.01 -6.57 10.61
N LEU A 103 -0.21 -6.25 11.62
CA LEU A 103 -0.03 -7.04 12.83
C LEU A 103 -0.62 -6.28 14.01
N THR A 104 -1.60 -6.87 14.67
CA THR A 104 -2.24 -6.30 15.85
C THR A 104 -1.91 -7.12 17.08
N TYR A 105 -1.85 -6.47 18.24
CA TYR A 105 -1.79 -7.10 19.54
C TYR A 105 -2.76 -6.39 20.48
N ASP A 106 -3.74 -7.12 21.02
CA ASP A 106 -4.80 -6.56 21.88
C ASP A 106 -4.54 -6.75 23.40
N GLY A 107 -3.34 -7.22 23.77
CA GLY A 107 -2.99 -7.59 25.15
C GLY A 107 -3.26 -9.06 25.49
N SER A 108 -3.93 -9.81 24.61
CA SER A 108 -4.30 -11.23 24.78
C SER A 108 -4.11 -12.06 23.51
N ASN A 109 -4.20 -11.44 22.34
CA ASN A 109 -4.09 -12.07 21.03
C ASN A 109 -3.21 -11.23 20.14
N MET A 110 -2.41 -11.92 19.34
CA MET A 110 -1.72 -11.35 18.20
C MET A 110 -2.40 -11.85 16.92
N ILE A 111 -2.81 -10.92 16.06
CA ILE A 111 -3.57 -11.21 14.84
C ILE A 111 -2.85 -10.60 13.65
N LEU A 112 -2.63 -11.42 12.63
CA LEU A 112 -2.07 -11.03 11.34
C LEU A 112 -3.20 -10.90 10.32
N TYR A 113 -3.25 -9.74 9.67
CA TYR A 113 -4.16 -9.43 8.58
C TYR A 113 -3.37 -9.29 7.28
N ILE A 114 -3.96 -9.79 6.21
CA ILE A 114 -3.46 -9.66 4.84
C ILE A 114 -4.62 -9.15 4.00
N ASP A 115 -4.39 -8.04 3.30
CA ASP A 115 -5.36 -7.38 2.43
C ASP A 115 -6.69 -7.10 3.16
N GLY A 116 -6.59 -6.65 4.41
CA GLY A 116 -7.72 -6.31 5.27
C GLY A 116 -8.49 -7.51 5.85
N ILE A 117 -8.05 -8.75 5.60
CA ILE A 117 -8.69 -9.97 6.11
C ILE A 117 -7.82 -10.64 7.17
N GLU A 118 -8.43 -11.12 8.26
CA GLU A 118 -7.72 -11.93 9.26
C GLU A 118 -7.17 -13.20 8.60
N ALA A 119 -5.84 -13.31 8.56
CA ALA A 119 -5.13 -14.42 7.95
C ALA A 119 -4.68 -15.46 8.99
N GLY A 120 -4.39 -15.03 10.22
CA GLY A 120 -4.05 -15.91 11.32
C GLY A 120 -4.03 -15.19 12.66
N SER A 121 -4.23 -15.96 13.74
CA SER A 121 -4.22 -15.45 15.10
C SER A 121 -3.62 -16.45 16.08
N THR A 122 -3.08 -15.94 17.18
CA THR A 122 -2.51 -16.73 18.28
C THR A 122 -2.64 -15.99 19.59
N GLU A 123 -2.71 -16.72 20.71
CA GLU A 123 -2.68 -16.11 22.03
C GLU A 123 -1.29 -15.49 22.30
N ALA A 124 -1.30 -14.30 22.87
CA ALA A 124 -0.11 -13.51 23.18
C ALA A 124 -0.29 -12.83 24.53
N TYR A 125 0.81 -12.63 25.26
CA TYR A 125 0.75 -12.08 26.61
C TYR A 125 1.98 -11.21 26.90
N GLY A 126 1.80 -10.30 27.85
CA GLY A 126 2.86 -9.43 28.36
C GLY A 126 2.76 -8.02 27.83
N GLN A 127 3.70 -7.18 28.27
CA GLN A 127 3.78 -5.78 27.85
C GLN A 127 4.76 -5.64 26.69
N ILE A 128 4.47 -4.70 25.81
CA ILE A 128 5.42 -4.31 24.77
C ILE A 128 6.18 -3.09 25.27
N THR A 129 7.49 -3.28 25.40
CA THR A 129 8.43 -2.30 25.93
C THR A 129 9.48 -2.05 24.86
N ASN A 130 9.63 -0.81 24.43
CA ASN A 130 10.69 -0.45 23.49
C ASN A 130 11.46 0.72 24.07
N GLU A 131 12.41 0.47 24.99
CA GLU A 131 13.10 1.58 25.64
C GLU A 131 14.37 2.07 24.93
N PHE A 132 14.91 1.41 23.89
CA PHE A 132 16.21 1.82 23.31
C PHE A 132 16.49 1.33 21.87
N VAL A 133 15.47 1.03 21.04
CA VAL A 133 15.69 0.53 19.66
C VAL A 133 14.83 1.29 18.64
N PRO A 134 15.42 1.74 17.51
CA PRO A 134 14.67 2.40 16.45
C PRO A 134 13.66 1.46 15.81
N LEU A 135 12.55 2.03 15.34
CA LEU A 135 11.71 1.38 14.35
C LEU A 135 12.46 1.39 13.01
N THR A 136 12.48 0.25 12.31
CA THR A 136 13.06 0.15 10.98
C THR A 136 12.01 -0.31 9.97
N ILE A 137 12.09 0.27 8.77
CA ILE A 137 11.29 -0.13 7.59
C ILE A 137 12.27 -0.59 6.52
N GLY A 138 12.00 -1.73 5.90
CA GLY A 138 12.84 -2.39 4.89
C GLY A 138 14.02 -3.18 5.46
N ARG A 139 14.16 -3.28 6.79
CA ARG A 139 15.27 -4.01 7.43
C ARG A 139 14.90 -4.58 8.78
N LEU A 140 15.38 -5.80 9.04
CA LEU A 140 15.55 -6.35 10.39
C LEU A 140 16.99 -6.84 10.59
N VAL A 141 17.51 -6.70 11.80
CA VAL A 141 18.88 -7.13 12.14
C VAL A 141 18.83 -8.30 13.12
N PHE A 142 19.53 -9.39 12.80
CA PHE A 142 19.72 -10.53 13.70
C PHE A 142 21.19 -10.82 13.95
N GLU A 143 21.61 -10.66 15.19
CA GLU A 143 23.01 -10.75 15.60
C GLU A 143 23.90 -9.85 14.74
N ASN A 144 24.53 -10.42 13.70
CA ASN A 144 25.40 -9.72 12.75
C ASN A 144 24.92 -9.84 11.30
N THR A 145 23.66 -10.24 11.09
CA THR A 145 23.04 -10.45 9.77
C THR A 145 21.92 -9.46 9.57
N ASN A 146 21.92 -8.77 8.43
CA ASN A 146 20.83 -7.90 8.02
C ASN A 146 19.90 -8.67 7.09
N PHE A 147 18.60 -8.42 7.24
CA PHE A 147 17.53 -8.95 6.42
C PHE A 147 16.85 -7.76 5.78
N ASP A 148 17.39 -7.40 4.62
CA ASP A 148 17.04 -6.21 3.86
C ASP A 148 15.96 -6.60 2.85
N LEU A 149 14.92 -5.79 2.74
CA LEU A 149 13.82 -6.00 1.81
C LEU A 149 14.29 -5.82 0.36
N ASP A 150 14.01 -6.80 -0.50
CA ASP A 150 13.93 -6.59 -1.95
C ASP A 150 12.47 -6.37 -2.35
N GLY A 151 12.09 -5.11 -2.60
CA GLY A 151 10.69 -4.77 -2.80
C GLY A 151 10.39 -3.28 -2.73
N GLN A 152 9.13 -2.96 -2.46
CA GLN A 152 8.67 -1.60 -2.19
C GLN A 152 7.79 -1.59 -0.95
N VAL A 153 7.69 -0.43 -0.30
CA VAL A 153 6.85 -0.22 0.88
C VAL A 153 6.13 1.11 0.73
N ASP A 154 4.90 1.16 1.23
CA ASP A 154 4.14 2.39 1.31
C ASP A 154 3.13 2.43 2.48
N GLU A 155 2.66 3.63 2.81
CA GLU A 155 1.64 3.92 3.85
C GLU A 155 1.88 3.18 5.17
N VAL A 156 3.13 3.18 5.66
CA VAL A 156 3.46 2.50 6.92
C VAL A 156 2.89 3.28 8.09
N SER A 157 2.15 2.60 8.95
CA SER A 157 1.53 3.23 10.12
C SER A 157 1.75 2.42 11.40
N LEU A 158 1.87 3.15 12.49
CA LEU A 158 2.01 2.62 13.84
C LEU A 158 0.93 3.21 14.73
N TRP A 159 0.23 2.35 15.47
CA TRP A 159 -0.89 2.72 16.33
C TRP A 159 -0.66 2.20 17.75
N ASN A 160 -1.12 2.98 18.74
CA ASN A 160 -1.21 2.53 20.14
C ASN A 160 -2.57 1.86 20.46
N LEU A 161 -3.31 1.48 19.41
CA LEU A 161 -4.57 0.76 19.45
C LEU A 161 -4.40 -0.60 18.78
N ALA A 162 -5.12 -1.61 19.24
CA ALA A 162 -5.35 -2.83 18.47
C ALA A 162 -6.52 -2.59 17.52
N LEU A 163 -6.21 -2.31 16.25
CA LEU A 163 -7.21 -2.11 15.21
C LEU A 163 -7.95 -3.42 14.94
N THR A 164 -9.26 -3.33 14.71
CA THR A 164 -10.07 -4.47 14.28
C THR A 164 -9.92 -4.70 12.77
N ALA A 165 -10.43 -5.83 12.28
CA ALA A 165 -10.51 -6.08 10.83
C ALA A 165 -11.24 -4.96 10.08
N GLN A 166 -12.30 -4.40 10.67
CA GLN A 166 -13.05 -3.31 10.06
C GLN A 166 -12.22 -2.02 10.03
N ASP A 167 -11.57 -1.66 11.13
CA ASP A 167 -10.72 -0.47 11.17
C ASP A 167 -9.59 -0.58 10.13
N ILE A 168 -8.99 -1.76 9.97
CA ILE A 168 -7.96 -2.01 8.96
C ILE A 168 -8.51 -1.79 7.55
N GLN A 169 -9.69 -2.33 7.24
CA GLN A 169 -10.33 -2.15 5.92
C GLN A 169 -10.70 -0.69 5.65
N ASP A 170 -11.14 0.04 6.68
CA ASP A 170 -11.50 1.45 6.60
C ASP A 170 -10.26 2.34 6.40
N HIS A 171 -9.10 1.91 6.91
CA HIS A 171 -7.85 2.71 6.93
C HIS A 171 -6.86 2.37 5.82
N MET A 172 -6.81 1.14 5.31
CA MET A 172 -5.72 0.68 4.41
C MET A 172 -5.61 1.47 3.09
N TYR A 173 -6.65 2.20 2.69
CA TYR A 173 -6.65 3.07 1.50
C TYR A 173 -6.84 4.56 1.83
N ALA A 174 -6.93 4.91 3.12
CA ALA A 174 -7.27 6.26 3.57
C ALA A 174 -6.03 7.07 3.95
N ASP A 175 -6.14 8.40 3.86
CA ASP A 175 -5.20 9.31 4.51
C ASP A 175 -5.46 9.27 6.03
N LEU A 176 -4.45 8.86 6.79
CA LEU A 176 -4.55 8.65 8.25
C LEU A 176 -4.25 9.92 9.07
N THR A 177 -3.98 11.05 8.40
CA THR A 177 -3.60 12.29 9.08
C THR A 177 -4.65 12.73 10.11
N GLY A 178 -4.24 12.75 11.38
CA GLY A 178 -5.07 13.21 12.50
C GLY A 178 -5.97 12.15 13.15
N GLU A 179 -5.82 10.88 12.77
CA GLU A 179 -6.55 9.77 13.39
C GLU A 179 -6.17 9.56 14.86
N GLU A 180 -7.15 9.17 15.68
CA GLU A 180 -6.94 8.95 17.11
C GLU A 180 -6.13 7.67 17.36
N GLY A 181 -5.07 7.78 18.16
CA GLY A 181 -4.20 6.64 18.49
C GLY A 181 -3.11 6.35 17.47
N LEU A 182 -3.03 7.11 16.38
CA LEU A 182 -1.93 7.07 15.44
C LEU A 182 -0.66 7.65 16.08
N VAL A 183 0.41 6.86 16.08
CA VAL A 183 1.71 7.19 16.68
C VAL A 183 2.67 7.69 15.60
N GLY A 184 2.68 7.06 14.44
CA GLY A 184 3.52 7.44 13.31
C GLY A 184 2.88 7.01 11.99
N TYR A 185 3.06 7.83 10.96
CA TYR A 185 2.51 7.57 9.63
C TYR A 185 3.46 8.04 8.54
N TRP A 186 4.09 7.10 7.85
CA TRP A 186 5.06 7.36 6.78
C TRP A 186 4.46 6.91 5.45
N ASN A 187 3.87 7.87 4.73
CA ASN A 187 3.16 7.66 3.47
C ASN A 187 4.03 7.81 2.22
N PHE A 188 5.33 8.06 2.40
CA PHE A 188 6.35 8.19 1.35
C PHE A 188 5.95 9.03 0.13
N ASN A 189 5.19 10.10 0.34
CA ASN A 189 4.70 10.97 -0.73
C ASN A 189 5.62 12.17 -1.04
N GLU A 190 6.82 12.24 -0.45
CA GLU A 190 7.75 13.35 -0.67
C GLU A 190 8.38 13.36 -2.07
N GLY A 191 8.64 12.17 -2.63
CA GLY A 191 9.20 11.98 -3.98
C GLY A 191 10.64 12.47 -4.19
N SER A 192 11.29 13.01 -3.16
CA SER A 192 12.69 13.43 -3.20
C SER A 192 13.26 13.65 -1.79
N GLY A 193 14.59 13.60 -1.68
CA GLY A 193 15.29 13.77 -0.40
C GLY A 193 15.46 12.47 0.37
N ASP A 194 15.98 12.60 1.59
CA ASP A 194 16.39 11.46 2.44
C ASP A 194 15.60 11.43 3.77
N THR A 195 14.43 12.08 3.80
CA THR A 195 13.56 12.15 4.98
C THR A 195 12.19 11.58 4.62
N ALA A 196 11.72 10.63 5.43
CA ALA A 196 10.34 10.16 5.43
C ALA A 196 9.59 10.93 6.52
N ASN A 197 8.70 11.85 6.15
CA ASN A 197 8.01 12.67 7.14
C ASN A 197 6.94 11.86 7.86
N ASP A 198 6.72 12.18 9.13
CA ASP A 198 5.62 11.65 9.91
C ASP A 198 4.34 12.49 9.70
N GLY A 199 3.39 11.91 8.97
CA GLY A 199 2.06 12.47 8.73
C GLY A 199 1.12 12.43 9.94
N SER A 200 1.48 11.74 11.03
CA SER A 200 0.65 11.69 12.25
C SER A 200 0.66 13.00 13.04
N GLY A 201 1.67 13.85 12.84
CA GLY A 201 1.87 15.10 13.58
C GLY A 201 2.55 14.92 14.93
N ASN A 202 3.20 13.77 15.17
CA ASN A 202 3.97 13.48 16.38
C ASN A 202 5.48 13.69 16.22
N ASP A 203 5.92 14.27 15.10
CA ASP A 203 7.31 14.59 14.77
C ASP A 203 8.24 13.35 14.74
N ASN A 204 7.71 12.17 14.40
CA ASN A 204 8.46 10.92 14.32
C ASN A 204 9.09 10.68 12.93
N ASP A 205 9.76 11.70 12.38
CA ASP A 205 10.35 11.63 11.04
C ASP A 205 11.42 10.53 10.95
N GLY A 206 11.44 9.81 9.83
CA GLY A 206 12.42 8.79 9.49
C GLY A 206 13.56 9.30 8.61
N SER A 207 14.75 8.73 8.77
CA SER A 207 15.88 8.91 7.86
C SER A 207 15.91 7.78 6.83
N ILE A 208 15.89 8.12 5.55
CA ILE A 208 15.98 7.16 4.45
C ILE A 208 17.46 6.88 4.18
N ASN A 209 17.85 5.60 4.18
CA ASN A 209 19.20 5.15 3.93
C ASN A 209 19.20 4.19 2.74
N GLY A 210 19.71 4.62 1.58
CA GLY A 210 19.88 3.78 0.39
C GLY A 210 18.62 3.62 -0.48
N ALA A 211 17.45 3.45 0.16
CA ALA A 211 16.18 3.32 -0.55
C ALA A 211 15.90 4.50 -1.48
N THR A 212 15.18 4.23 -2.56
CA THR A 212 14.93 5.19 -3.65
C THR A 212 13.44 5.42 -3.87
N TRP A 213 13.08 6.62 -4.30
CA TRP A 213 11.68 6.94 -4.62
C TRP A 213 11.20 6.19 -5.87
N SER A 214 10.00 5.64 -5.80
CA SER A 214 9.31 4.97 -6.91
C SER A 214 7.96 5.62 -7.17
N THR A 215 7.51 5.59 -8.42
CA THR A 215 6.14 6.01 -8.81
C THR A 215 5.18 4.83 -8.89
N ASP A 216 5.66 3.61 -8.66
CA ASP A 216 4.81 2.44 -8.45
C ASP A 216 4.33 2.48 -7.01
N VAL A 217 3.02 2.61 -6.81
CA VAL A 217 2.37 2.83 -5.51
C VAL A 217 1.32 1.75 -5.30
N PRO A 218 1.03 1.34 -4.05
CA PRO A 218 -0.13 0.53 -3.78
C PRO A 218 -1.35 1.27 -4.28
N PHE A 219 -2.26 0.45 -4.76
CA PHE A 219 -3.52 0.93 -5.23
C PHE A 219 -4.25 1.65 -4.06
N THR A 220 -4.40 2.98 -4.14
CA THR A 220 -4.96 3.83 -3.07
C THR A 220 -6.22 4.50 -3.58
N GLY A 221 -7.37 3.83 -3.44
CA GLY A 221 -8.65 4.54 -3.54
C GLY A 221 -9.85 3.79 -4.10
N GLY A 222 -9.68 2.62 -4.68
CA GLY A 222 -10.77 1.93 -5.38
C GLY A 222 -11.08 0.50 -4.94
N VAL A 223 -12.08 -0.05 -5.61
CA VAL A 223 -12.70 -1.34 -5.29
C VAL A 223 -11.78 -2.48 -5.74
N ASP A 224 -11.65 -3.54 -4.91
CA ASP A 224 -10.99 -4.80 -5.30
C ASP A 224 -11.77 -5.45 -6.47
N CYS A 225 -11.31 -5.18 -7.69
CA CYS A 225 -11.92 -5.67 -8.92
C CYS A 225 -11.49 -7.11 -9.23
N ASP A 226 -12.46 -7.95 -9.63
CA ASP A 226 -12.16 -9.30 -10.09
C ASP A 226 -11.23 -9.28 -11.32
N ASN A 227 -10.54 -10.38 -11.63
CA ASN A 227 -9.61 -10.50 -12.77
C ASN A 227 -10.22 -10.16 -14.16
N ASN A 228 -11.55 -10.07 -14.28
CA ASN A 228 -12.28 -9.69 -15.49
C ASN A 228 -12.90 -8.29 -15.40
N GLU A 229 -12.47 -7.49 -14.46
CA GLU A 229 -12.91 -6.13 -14.24
C GLU A 229 -11.73 -5.16 -14.38
N VAL A 230 -12.04 -3.91 -14.71
CA VAL A 230 -11.11 -2.80 -14.65
C VAL A 230 -11.70 -1.75 -13.75
N GLU A 231 -10.87 -1.19 -12.91
CA GLU A 231 -11.29 -0.12 -12.04
C GLU A 231 -11.19 1.24 -12.74
N LEU A 232 -12.24 2.05 -12.61
CA LEU A 232 -12.29 3.41 -13.10
C LEU A 232 -12.98 4.30 -12.07
N TRP A 233 -12.24 5.24 -11.47
CA TRP A 233 -12.75 6.16 -10.44
C TRP A 233 -13.46 5.40 -9.31
N ASP A 234 -12.75 4.47 -8.68
CA ASP A 234 -13.18 3.77 -7.48
C ASP A 234 -14.40 2.86 -7.68
N GLU A 235 -14.61 2.37 -8.91
CA GLU A 235 -15.69 1.45 -9.29
C GLU A 235 -15.17 0.40 -10.29
N CYS A 236 -15.63 -0.85 -10.14
CA CYS A 236 -15.24 -1.95 -11.02
C CYS A 236 -16.18 -2.11 -12.22
N TYR A 237 -15.59 -2.23 -13.41
CA TYR A 237 -16.31 -2.42 -14.65
C TYR A 237 -15.85 -3.70 -15.33
N ASN A 238 -16.78 -4.61 -15.58
CA ASN A 238 -16.48 -5.86 -16.27
C ASN A 238 -15.99 -5.60 -17.70
N ILE A 239 -14.78 -6.05 -18.03
CA ILE A 239 -14.12 -5.79 -19.32
C ILE A 239 -14.79 -6.50 -20.49
N GLU A 240 -15.53 -7.59 -20.22
CA GLU A 240 -16.25 -8.35 -21.22
C GLU A 240 -17.68 -7.84 -21.42
N GLU A 241 -18.35 -7.41 -20.35
CA GLU A 241 -19.79 -7.06 -20.36
C GLU A 241 -20.07 -5.57 -20.56
N THR A 242 -19.13 -4.67 -20.24
CA THR A 242 -19.37 -3.23 -20.32
C THR A 242 -19.31 -2.73 -21.77
N ASP A 243 -20.46 -2.36 -22.33
CA ASP A 243 -20.61 -1.85 -23.70
C ASP A 243 -21.06 -0.37 -23.79
N SER A 244 -21.46 0.22 -22.67
CA SER A 244 -21.87 1.61 -22.56
C SER A 244 -21.57 2.14 -21.17
N LEU A 245 -20.88 3.29 -21.09
CA LEU A 245 -20.51 3.95 -19.84
C LEU A 245 -20.88 5.44 -19.87
N ASP A 246 -21.84 5.85 -19.05
CA ASP A 246 -22.20 7.25 -18.84
C ASP A 246 -21.85 7.67 -17.42
N LEU A 247 -20.77 8.43 -17.29
CA LEU A 247 -20.32 9.03 -16.04
C LEU A 247 -20.41 10.56 -16.08
N SER A 248 -21.29 11.11 -16.91
CA SER A 248 -21.44 12.55 -17.01
C SER A 248 -22.08 13.16 -15.76
N ASN A 249 -21.62 14.35 -15.35
CA ASN A 249 -22.14 15.08 -14.18
C ASN A 249 -21.95 14.34 -12.84
N ASN A 250 -20.84 13.63 -12.63
CA ASN A 250 -20.57 12.89 -11.41
C ASN A 250 -19.54 13.55 -10.48
N GLY A 251 -18.98 14.71 -10.86
CA GLY A 251 -17.96 15.39 -10.05
C GLY A 251 -16.63 14.65 -10.03
N LEU A 252 -16.34 13.83 -11.05
CA LEU A 252 -15.07 13.12 -11.17
C LEU A 252 -13.91 14.11 -11.27
N THR A 253 -12.81 13.81 -10.58
CA THR A 253 -11.58 14.62 -10.55
C THR A 253 -10.37 13.78 -10.96
N GLY A 254 -9.20 14.39 -11.11
CA GLY A 254 -7.98 13.68 -11.53
C GLY A 254 -7.94 13.43 -13.04
N GLU A 255 -7.06 12.54 -13.47
CA GLU A 255 -6.89 12.19 -14.89
C GLU A 255 -7.90 11.12 -15.33
N ILE A 256 -7.99 10.88 -16.64
CA ILE A 256 -8.72 9.71 -17.16
C ILE A 256 -7.79 8.49 -16.99
N PRO A 257 -8.18 7.46 -16.22
CA PRO A 257 -7.34 6.28 -16.02
C PRO A 257 -7.04 5.56 -17.34
N THR A 258 -5.79 5.15 -17.55
CA THR A 258 -5.37 4.40 -18.76
C THR A 258 -6.12 3.06 -18.90
N GLY A 259 -6.56 2.50 -17.77
CA GLY A 259 -7.43 1.33 -17.69
C GLY A 259 -8.72 1.44 -18.51
N ILE A 260 -9.17 2.66 -18.86
CA ILE A 260 -10.32 2.87 -19.74
C ILE A 260 -10.18 2.09 -21.06
N GLY A 261 -8.95 1.91 -21.55
CA GLY A 261 -8.65 1.16 -22.77
C GLY A 261 -8.91 -0.36 -22.69
N ASN A 262 -9.14 -0.91 -21.48
CA ASN A 262 -9.46 -2.32 -21.27
C ASN A 262 -10.92 -2.65 -21.62
N LEU A 263 -11.81 -1.65 -21.62
CA LEU A 263 -13.23 -1.81 -21.94
C LEU A 263 -13.47 -1.88 -23.46
N ILE A 264 -12.81 -2.82 -24.14
CA ILE A 264 -12.74 -2.94 -25.61
C ILE A 264 -14.10 -3.10 -26.31
N ASN A 265 -15.14 -3.47 -25.57
CA ASN A 265 -16.51 -3.62 -26.05
C ASN A 265 -17.33 -2.31 -25.98
N LEU A 266 -16.79 -1.23 -25.41
CA LEU A 266 -17.49 0.05 -25.33
C LEU A 266 -17.88 0.58 -26.71
N THR A 267 -19.15 0.96 -26.79
CA THR A 267 -19.77 1.66 -27.93
C THR A 267 -20.13 3.10 -27.59
N TYR A 268 -20.29 3.41 -26.31
CA TYR A 268 -20.65 4.73 -25.80
C TYR A 268 -19.83 5.08 -24.55
N LEU A 269 -19.13 6.20 -24.56
CA LEU A 269 -18.40 6.74 -23.40
C LEU A 269 -18.70 8.22 -23.22
N ASN A 270 -19.33 8.56 -22.11
CA ASN A 270 -19.65 9.94 -21.75
C ASN A 270 -19.07 10.31 -20.38
N LEU A 271 -18.01 11.12 -20.39
CA LEU A 271 -17.35 11.68 -19.21
C LEU A 271 -17.60 13.18 -19.09
N SER A 272 -18.55 13.74 -19.85
CA SER A 272 -18.77 15.19 -19.93
C SER A 272 -19.27 15.78 -18.61
N HIS A 273 -19.04 17.07 -18.40
CA HIS A 273 -19.49 17.80 -17.20
C HIS A 273 -18.89 17.23 -15.89
N ASN A 274 -17.58 16.99 -15.86
CA ASN A 274 -16.83 16.64 -14.66
C ASN A 274 -15.68 17.65 -14.43
N GLU A 275 -14.79 17.36 -13.49
CA GLU A 275 -13.61 18.17 -13.17
C GLU A 275 -12.30 17.45 -13.55
N LEU A 276 -12.36 16.57 -14.56
CA LEU A 276 -11.20 15.79 -15.03
C LEU A 276 -10.12 16.69 -15.62
N SER A 277 -8.86 16.45 -15.28
CA SER A 277 -7.67 17.19 -15.73
C SER A 277 -6.67 16.27 -16.44
N GLY A 278 -5.49 16.79 -16.81
CA GLY A 278 -4.46 16.00 -17.51
C GLY A 278 -4.72 15.85 -19.02
N GLU A 279 -4.06 14.90 -19.66
CA GLU A 279 -4.21 14.61 -21.09
C GLU A 279 -5.25 13.50 -21.35
N ILE A 280 -5.69 13.35 -22.61
CA ILE A 280 -6.48 12.18 -23.01
C ILE A 280 -5.50 11.00 -23.18
N PRO A 281 -5.64 9.88 -22.45
CA PRO A 281 -4.72 8.76 -22.53
C PRO A 281 -4.72 8.13 -23.93
N THR A 282 -3.56 7.70 -24.42
CA THR A 282 -3.42 7.07 -25.74
C THR A 282 -4.20 5.77 -25.88
N GLU A 283 -4.43 5.09 -24.76
CA GLU A 283 -5.21 3.87 -24.58
C GLU A 283 -6.67 4.05 -24.99
N ILE A 284 -7.16 5.30 -25.09
CA ILE A 284 -8.47 5.58 -25.68
C ILE A 284 -8.58 4.95 -27.09
N GLY A 285 -7.48 4.86 -27.83
CA GLY A 285 -7.43 4.25 -29.16
C GLY A 285 -7.66 2.74 -29.20
N ASN A 286 -7.67 2.05 -28.04
CA ASN A 286 -7.99 0.62 -27.96
C ASN A 286 -9.50 0.36 -28.12
N LEU A 287 -10.35 1.37 -27.89
CA LEU A 287 -11.81 1.28 -27.91
C LEU A 287 -12.39 1.24 -29.33
N THR A 288 -11.90 0.32 -30.17
CA THR A 288 -12.21 0.29 -31.61
C THR A 288 -13.71 0.14 -31.95
N ASN A 289 -14.54 -0.29 -31.01
CA ASN A 289 -16.00 -0.36 -31.12
C ASN A 289 -16.74 0.95 -30.78
N LEU A 290 -16.04 1.95 -30.25
CA LEU A 290 -16.62 3.18 -29.74
C LEU A 290 -17.27 3.99 -30.86
N ALA A 291 -18.56 4.28 -30.71
CA ALA A 291 -19.37 5.05 -31.65
C ALA A 291 -19.56 6.50 -31.21
N GLU A 292 -19.58 6.75 -29.90
CA GLU A 292 -19.72 8.08 -29.32
C GLU A 292 -18.74 8.28 -28.15
N LEU A 293 -17.98 9.39 -28.20
CA LEU A 293 -17.07 9.84 -27.16
C LEU A 293 -17.39 11.27 -26.76
N ALA A 294 -17.75 11.48 -25.49
CA ALA A 294 -18.03 12.81 -24.95
C ALA A 294 -17.15 13.13 -23.73
N LEU A 295 -16.21 14.05 -23.92
CA LEU A 295 -15.27 14.54 -22.91
C LEU A 295 -15.47 16.03 -22.58
N SER A 296 -16.38 16.71 -23.28
CA SER A 296 -16.59 18.15 -23.16
C SER A 296 -16.96 18.59 -21.73
N ARG A 297 -16.61 19.83 -21.39
CA ARG A 297 -16.84 20.41 -20.04
C ARG A 297 -16.10 19.63 -18.95
N ASN A 298 -14.82 19.46 -19.16
CA ASN A 298 -13.80 19.05 -18.19
C ASN A 298 -12.66 20.10 -18.20
N GLN A 299 -11.58 19.81 -17.49
CA GLN A 299 -10.34 20.60 -17.42
C GLN A 299 -9.18 19.92 -18.16
N LEU A 300 -9.49 19.03 -19.12
CA LEU A 300 -8.50 18.32 -19.93
C LEU A 300 -7.62 19.30 -20.73
N SER A 301 -6.36 18.90 -20.90
CA SER A 301 -5.30 19.68 -21.54
C SER A 301 -4.46 18.77 -22.45
N GLY A 302 -3.39 19.31 -23.05
CA GLY A 302 -2.54 18.54 -23.97
C GLY A 302 -3.09 18.44 -25.40
N GLU A 303 -2.43 17.60 -26.20
CA GLU A 303 -2.84 17.32 -27.58
C GLU A 303 -3.90 16.19 -27.61
N ILE A 304 -4.74 16.18 -28.65
CA ILE A 304 -5.60 15.03 -28.92
C ILE A 304 -4.68 13.88 -29.39
N PRO A 305 -4.65 12.72 -28.71
CA PRO A 305 -3.75 11.64 -29.07
C PRO A 305 -4.06 11.13 -30.47
N SER A 306 -3.01 10.83 -31.24
CA SER A 306 -3.12 10.36 -32.63
C SER A 306 -3.89 9.04 -32.75
N GLU A 307 -3.90 8.28 -31.66
CA GLU A 307 -4.56 7.01 -31.41
C GLU A 307 -6.10 7.13 -31.47
N ILE A 308 -6.69 8.33 -31.32
CA ILE A 308 -8.11 8.54 -31.66
C ILE A 308 -8.40 8.12 -33.11
N GLY A 309 -7.40 8.18 -34.00
CA GLY A 309 -7.51 7.66 -35.37
C GLY A 309 -7.78 6.15 -35.48
N ASN A 310 -7.58 5.37 -34.42
CA ASN A 310 -7.89 3.95 -34.37
C ASN A 310 -9.39 3.67 -34.13
N LEU A 311 -10.15 4.68 -33.70
CA LEU A 311 -11.58 4.57 -33.40
C LEU A 311 -12.42 4.58 -34.68
N THR A 312 -12.28 3.52 -35.49
CA THR A 312 -12.87 3.44 -36.83
C THR A 312 -14.41 3.48 -36.87
N ASN A 313 -15.07 3.18 -35.75
CA ASN A 313 -16.52 3.25 -35.59
C ASN A 313 -17.03 4.60 -35.03
N LEU A 314 -16.13 5.51 -34.64
CA LEU A 314 -16.49 6.76 -33.98
C LEU A 314 -17.25 7.67 -34.94
N SER A 315 -18.45 8.05 -34.53
CA SER A 315 -19.37 8.88 -35.29
C SER A 315 -19.64 10.23 -34.63
N ILE A 316 -19.48 10.30 -33.30
CA ILE A 316 -19.75 11.48 -32.50
C ILE A 316 -18.58 11.70 -31.53
N LEU A 317 -17.98 12.90 -31.58
CA LEU A 317 -16.87 13.30 -30.72
C LEU A 317 -17.14 14.69 -30.14
N TRP A 318 -17.21 14.80 -28.81
CA TRP A 318 -17.36 16.06 -28.08
C TRP A 318 -16.15 16.25 -27.17
N LEU A 319 -15.40 17.32 -27.40
CA LEU A 319 -14.20 17.69 -26.64
C LEU A 319 -14.40 19.03 -25.95
#